data_AF-A0A0J5XPG4-F1
#
_entry.id   AF-A0A0J5XPG4-F1
#
_cell.length_a   1.000
_cell.length_b   1.000
_cell.length_c   1.000
_cell.angle_alpha   90.00
_cell.angle_beta   90.00
_cell.angle_gamma   90.00
#
_symmetry.space_group_name_H-M   'P 1'
#
loop_
_entity.id
_entity.type
_entity.pdbx_description
1 polymer ?
#
loop_
_entity_poly.entity_id
_entity_poly.type
_entity_poly.pdbx_seq_one_letter_code
_entity_poly.pdbx_strand_id
1 'polypeptide(L)' 'MEESKNSKSFSMFETEKVQRGEEKDIFNIYKEGVKIAEVRGTDPQTQQVIPMHDLNDYEENKLHEYIAHLDHTT' A
#
# COMPACT_ATOMS: atom_id res chain seq x y z
N MET A 1 -23.82 -2.96 6.82
CA MET A 1 -22.79 -2.77 7.86
C MET A 1 -21.82 -3.92 7.75
N GLU A 2 -20.77 -3.77 6.96
CA GLU A 2 -19.81 -4.85 6.73
C GLU A 2 -18.41 -4.27 6.51
N GLU A 3 -17.84 -3.66 7.54
CA GLU A 3 -16.50 -3.02 7.45
C GLU A 3 -15.54 -3.42 8.58
N SER A 4 -15.90 -4.36 9.46
CA SER A 4 -15.17 -4.53 10.73
C SER A 4 -14.35 -5.82 10.86
N LYS A 5 -14.13 -6.57 9.79
CA LYS A 5 -13.35 -7.84 9.87
C LYS A 5 -11.97 -7.80 9.20
N ASN A 6 -11.66 -6.84 8.34
CA ASN A 6 -10.45 -6.92 7.50
C ASN A 6 -9.26 -6.07 7.96
N SER A 7 -9.47 -5.10 8.85
CA SER A 7 -8.42 -4.17 9.29
C SER A 7 -7.36 -4.78 10.23
N LYS A 8 -7.50 -6.05 10.63
CA LYS A 8 -6.56 -6.70 11.57
C LYS A 8 -5.36 -7.37 10.90
N SER A 9 -5.48 -7.84 9.66
CA SER A 9 -4.38 -8.58 9.01
C SER A 9 -3.28 -7.68 8.45
N PHE A 10 -3.58 -6.40 8.22
CA PHE A 10 -2.64 -5.43 7.68
C PHE A 10 -2.31 -4.31 8.67
N SER A 11 -2.59 -4.50 9.96
CA SER A 11 -2.36 -3.49 11.00
C SER A 11 -0.89 -3.07 11.16
N MET A 12 0.04 -3.71 10.46
CA MET A 12 1.45 -3.33 10.40
C MET A 12 1.75 -2.22 9.38
N PHE A 13 0.84 -1.98 8.42
CA PHE A 13 1.01 -0.99 7.36
C PHE A 13 -0.09 0.06 7.44
N GLU A 14 0.32 1.28 7.15
CA GLU A 14 -0.57 2.43 7.01
C GLU A 14 -0.43 2.96 5.58
N THR A 15 -1.54 3.32 4.96
CA THR A 15 -1.52 3.94 3.63
C THR A 15 -2.00 5.38 3.71
N GLU A 16 -1.37 6.24 2.91
CA GLU A 16 -1.82 7.61 2.69
C GLU A 16 -1.99 7.83 1.20
N LYS A 17 -3.19 8.23 0.77
CA LYS A 17 -3.44 8.61 -0.62
C LYS A 17 -2.92 10.02 -0.86
N VAL A 18 -2.03 10.15 -1.84
CA VAL A 18 -1.39 11.40 -2.22
C VAL A 18 -1.83 11.77 -3.63
N GLN A 19 -1.95 13.07 -3.89
CA GLN A 19 -2.13 13.62 -5.24
C GLN A 19 -0.92 14.48 -5.56
N ARG A 20 -0.27 14.24 -6.70
CA ARG A 20 0.92 15.00 -7.10
C ARG A 20 0.77 15.47 -8.55
N GLY A 21 0.38 16.73 -8.71
CA GLY A 21 0.15 17.30 -10.04
C GLY A 21 -0.97 16.57 -10.77
N GLU A 22 -0.66 16.01 -11.94
CA GLU A 22 -1.59 15.21 -12.74
C GLU A 22 -1.56 13.71 -12.39
N GLU A 23 -0.57 13.25 -11.59
CA GLU A 23 -0.52 11.87 -11.10
C GLU A 23 -1.63 11.69 -10.05
N LYS A 24 -2.64 10.93 -10.46
CA LYS A 24 -3.73 10.45 -9.59
C LYS A 24 -3.34 9.07 -9.04
N ASP A 25 -3.89 8.75 -7.88
CA ASP A 25 -3.79 7.40 -7.30
C ASP A 25 -2.35 6.99 -6.92
N ILE A 26 -1.67 7.88 -6.20
CA ILE A 26 -0.43 7.56 -5.49
C ILE A 26 -0.77 7.18 -4.05
N PHE A 27 -0.19 6.11 -3.55
CA PHE A 27 -0.34 5.65 -2.18
C PHE A 27 1.03 5.51 -1.53
N ASN A 28 1.28 6.30 -0.49
CA ASN A 28 2.46 6.11 0.35
C ASN A 28 2.14 5.03 1.39
N ILE A 29 2.97 4.01 1.46
CA ILE A 29 2.85 2.94 2.46
C ILE A 29 3.89 3.19 3.55
N TYR A 30 3.43 3.20 4.79
CA TYR A 30 4.23 3.41 5.98
C TYR A 30 4.20 2.17 6.88
N LYS A 31 5.30 1.95 7.60
CA LYS A 31 5.43 0.98 8.67
C LYS A 31 6.04 1.69 9.87
N GLU A 32 5.36 1.69 11.01
CA GLU A 32 5.83 2.32 12.25
C GLU A 32 6.21 3.81 12.05
N GLY A 33 5.47 4.53 11.21
CA GLY A 33 5.72 5.94 10.86
C GLY A 33 6.82 6.18 9.82
N VAL A 34 7.44 5.14 9.27
CA VAL A 34 8.48 5.24 8.22
C VAL A 34 7.88 4.86 6.87
N LYS A 35 8.08 5.70 5.85
CA LYS A 35 7.62 5.42 4.48
C LYS A 35 8.46 4.29 3.88
N ILE A 36 7.88 3.11 3.72
CA ILE A 36 8.57 1.92 3.21
C ILE A 36 8.39 1.72 1.72
N ALA A 37 7.29 2.22 1.14
CA ALA A 37 7.01 2.10 -0.28
C ALA A 37 6.11 3.23 -0.79
N GLU A 38 6.15 3.46 -2.09
CA GLU A 38 5.21 4.29 -2.82
C GLU A 38 4.59 3.44 -3.93
N VAL A 39 3.27 3.35 -3.94
CA VAL A 39 2.51 2.66 -4.98
C VAL A 39 1.89 3.72 -5.88
N ARG A 40 2.10 3.59 -7.19
CA ARG A 40 1.50 4.48 -8.19
C ARG A 40 0.57 3.69 -9.09
N GLY A 41 -0.66 4.18 -9.21
CA GLY A 41 -1.71 3.53 -9.97
C GLY A 41 -2.43 2.46 -9.16
N THR A 42 -3.72 2.30 -9.44
CA THR A 42 -4.55 1.21 -8.93
C THR A 42 -4.54 0.01 -9.85
N ASP A 43 -4.45 0.21 -11.17
CA ASP A 43 -4.50 -0.86 -12.17
C ASP A 43 -3.35 -1.88 -11.99
N PRO A 44 -3.64 -3.16 -11.70
CA PRO A 44 -2.61 -4.16 -11.42
C PRO A 44 -1.64 -4.44 -12.58
N GLN A 45 -1.99 -4.12 -13.82
CA GLN A 45 -1.12 -4.35 -14.98
C GLN A 45 -0.10 -3.23 -15.17
N THR A 46 -0.40 -2.03 -14.66
CA THR A 46 0.42 -0.83 -14.82
C THR A 46 0.86 -0.22 -13.49
N GLN A 47 0.43 -0.80 -12.37
CA GLN A 47 0.81 -0.40 -11.02
C GLN A 47 2.31 -0.51 -10.83
N GLN A 48 2.88 0.53 -10.26
CA GLN A 48 4.31 0.59 -9.93
C GLN A 48 4.46 0.63 -8.42
N VAL A 49 5.21 -0.32 -7.87
CA VAL A 49 5.61 -0.34 -6.47
C VAL A 49 7.07 0.10 -6.39
N ILE A 50 7.31 1.24 -5.74
CA ILE A 50 8.62 1.84 -5.56
C ILE A 50 9.02 1.62 -4.09
N PRO A 51 9.85 0.61 -3.78
CA PRO A 51 10.36 0.42 -2.43
C PRO A 51 11.28 1.57 -2.04
N MET A 52 11.12 2.07 -0.82
CA MET A 52 11.91 3.17 -0.25
C MET A 52 12.81 2.69 0.89
N HIS A 53 12.52 1.50 1.44
CA HIS A 53 13.29 0.85 2.49
C HIS A 53 13.43 -0.64 2.19
N ASP A 54 14.58 -1.20 2.56
CA ASP A 54 14.77 -2.65 2.59
C ASP A 54 13.85 -3.27 3.64
N LEU A 55 13.05 -4.23 3.20
CA LEU A 55 12.18 -5.06 4.01
C LEU A 55 12.73 -6.49 3.99
N ASN A 56 12.44 -7.27 5.02
CA ASN A 56 12.75 -8.71 4.96
C ASN A 56 11.71 -9.47 4.13
N ASP A 57 12.01 -10.71 3.72
CA ASP A 57 11.13 -11.54 2.88
C ASP A 57 9.68 -11.64 3.42
N TYR A 58 9.52 -11.70 4.75
CA TYR A 58 8.20 -11.76 5.37
C TYR A 58 7.47 -10.43 5.25
N GLU A 59 8.15 -9.31 5.52
CA GLU A 59 7.60 -7.96 5.38
C GLU A 59 7.27 -7.61 3.93
N GLU A 60 8.12 -7.98 2.97
CA GLU A 60 7.88 -7.80 1.54
C GLU A 60 6.64 -8.58 1.11
N ASN A 61 6.54 -9.85 1.48
CA ASN A 61 5.36 -10.66 1.15
C ASN A 61 4.08 -10.04 1.73
N LYS A 62 4.13 -9.56 2.97
CA LYS A 62 2.99 -8.86 3.60
C LYS A 62 2.66 -7.54 2.90
N LEU A 63 3.67 -6.79 2.46
CA LEU A 63 3.49 -5.55 1.71
C LEU A 63 2.79 -5.84 0.38
N HIS A 64 3.20 -6.87 -0.35
CA HIS A 64 2.54 -7.28 -1.61
C HIS A 64 1.07 -7.68 -1.38
N GLU A 65 0.78 -8.47 -0.35
CA GLU A 65 -0.60 -8.81 0.03
C GLU A 65 -1.42 -7.55 0.36
N TYR A 66 -0.82 -6.58 1.04
CA TYR A 66 -1.48 -5.32 1.38
C TYR A 66 -1.80 -4.47 0.15
N ILE A 67 -0.82 -4.31 -0.75
CA ILE A 67 -0.97 -3.53 -1.98
C ILE A 67 -2.05 -4.14 -2.88
N ALA A 68 -2.08 -5.46 -3.02
CA ALA A 68 -3.14 -6.16 -3.76
C ALA A 68 -4.52 -5.93 -3.13
N HIS A 69 -4.59 -5.71 -1.81
CA HIS A 69 -5.84 -5.40 -1.13
C HIS A 69 -6.32 -3.96 -1.35
N LEU A 70 -5.40 -3.01 -1.53
CA LEU A 70 -5.73 -1.60 -1.79
C LEU A 70 -6.54 -1.46 -3.07
N ASP A 71 -6.17 -2.18 -4.13
CA ASP A 71 -6.90 -2.20 -5.42
C ASP A 71 -8.38 -2.55 -5.26
N HIS A 72 -8.71 -3.49 -4.36
CA HIS A 72 -10.09 -3.99 -4.17
C HIS A 72 -10.99 -3.07 -3.34
N THR A 73 -10.45 -1.99 -2.75
CA THR A 73 -11.19 -1.15 -1.77
C THR A 73 -11.44 0.29 -2.20
N THR A 74 -10.87 0.72 -3.34
CA THR A 74 -11.05 2.09 -3.91
C THR A 74 -11.82 2.07 -5.22
#